data_AF-A0A8H8M9K8-F1
#
_entry.id   AF-A0A8H8M9K8-F1
#
_cell.length_a   1.000
_cell.length_b   1.000
_cell.length_c   1.000
_cell.angle_alpha   90.00
_cell.angle_beta   90.00
_cell.angle_gamma   90.00
#
_symmetry.space_group_name_H-M   'P 1'
#
loop_
_entity.id
_entity.type
_entity.pdbx_description
1 polymer ?
#
loop_
_entity_poly.entity_id
_entity_poly.type
_entity_poly.pdbx_seq_one_letter_code
_entity_poly.pdbx_strand_id
1 'polypeptide(L)'
;MIDDVRSSLGEWKAARALLSSALQSYLAICNSLTAACTRPARTLPERNAAEDALVVVDSELGTLSSEIQSLHASHLSMCALRNRSGRLTRINVLPPEVLRQIFLLSTIQCVRNIRAKGFYNTLSQVDMYWRQVALNTPELWTHVDVSPATPTRSFYELSRVVLERSREEMVHLHVYEPRKSSFGGPTPDVEIHTLKTFLVPFITRVASLNLETETSSTYLVHSVMRLWGKIGTAMIRDLSVSLPTDGHSYYLDIPSGRSTQGVSSTHLRTLHVKNISLNWDSEACQNLVDLRLHGPGDLASRMDLKMLAMTVLL
;
A
#
# COMPACT_ATOMS: atom_id res chain seq x y z
N MET A 1 -6.49 -34.90 -27.91
CA MET A 1 -6.15 -33.82 -26.93
C MET A 1 -5.74 -32.50 -27.58
N ILE A 2 -4.72 -32.41 -28.45
CA ILE A 2 -4.38 -31.13 -29.12
C ILE A 2 -5.47 -30.71 -30.10
N ASP A 3 -6.02 -31.66 -30.86
CA ASP A 3 -7.08 -31.38 -31.82
C ASP A 3 -8.41 -31.02 -31.14
N ASP A 4 -8.73 -31.64 -30.01
CA ASP A 4 -9.91 -31.26 -29.19
C ASP A 4 -9.82 -29.82 -28.69
N VAL A 5 -8.65 -29.40 -28.17
CA VAL A 5 -8.43 -28.01 -27.72
C VAL A 5 -8.54 -27.04 -28.89
N ARG A 6 -8.07 -27.42 -30.09
CA ARG A 6 -8.17 -26.57 -31.28
C ARG A 6 -9.64 -26.44 -31.74
N SER A 7 -10.42 -27.52 -31.68
CA SER A 7 -11.86 -27.50 -31.97
C SER A 7 -12.61 -26.59 -31.00
N SER A 8 -12.44 -26.79 -29.69
CA SER A 8 -13.10 -25.97 -28.66
C SER A 8 -12.70 -24.49 -28.75
N LEU A 9 -11.45 -24.18 -29.14
CA LEU A 9 -11.02 -22.80 -29.38
C LEU A 9 -11.71 -22.18 -30.60
N GLY A 10 -11.94 -22.97 -31.65
CA GLY A 10 -12.71 -22.56 -32.83
C GLY A 10 -14.16 -22.24 -32.47
N GLU A 11 -14.82 -23.14 -31.75
CA GLU A 11 -16.19 -22.97 -31.24
C GLU A 11 -16.31 -21.74 -30.34
N TRP A 12 -15.37 -21.55 -29.41
CA TRP A 12 -15.36 -20.37 -28.54
C TRP A 12 -15.24 -19.05 -29.32
N LYS A 13 -14.39 -19.02 -30.36
CA LYS A 13 -14.26 -17.84 -31.23
C LYS A 13 -15.55 -17.57 -32.02
N ALA A 14 -16.20 -18.61 -32.53
CA ALA A 14 -17.46 -18.48 -33.23
C ALA A 14 -18.57 -17.95 -32.29
N ALA A 15 -18.69 -18.51 -31.08
CA ALA A 15 -19.63 -18.04 -30.07
C ALA A 15 -19.39 -16.57 -29.67
N ARG A 16 -18.12 -16.15 -29.52
CA ARG A 16 -17.77 -14.76 -29.26
C ARG A 16 -18.17 -13.82 -30.40
N ALA A 17 -18.00 -14.24 -31.65
CA ALA A 17 -18.42 -13.45 -32.81
C ALA A 17 -19.94 -13.27 -32.84
N LEU A 18 -20.71 -14.33 -32.56
CA LEU A 18 -22.17 -14.27 -32.44
C LEU A 18 -22.60 -13.33 -31.32
N LEU A 19 -22.00 -13.43 -30.14
CA LEU A 19 -22.26 -12.53 -29.02
C LEU A 19 -21.98 -11.06 -29.38
N SER A 20 -20.85 -10.80 -30.04
CA SER A 20 -20.50 -9.44 -30.49
C SER A 20 -21.51 -8.88 -31.47
N SER A 21 -22.00 -9.70 -32.42
CA SER A 21 -23.03 -9.30 -33.36
C SER A 21 -24.36 -9.01 -32.65
N ALA A 22 -24.77 -9.89 -31.73
CA ALA A 22 -26.01 -9.72 -30.97
C ALA A 22 -26.00 -8.44 -30.12
N LEU A 23 -24.88 -8.14 -29.45
CA LEU A 23 -24.72 -6.91 -28.66
C LEU A 23 -24.80 -5.65 -29.53
N GLN A 24 -24.24 -5.67 -30.74
CA GLN A 24 -24.36 -4.55 -31.68
C GLN A 24 -25.79 -4.34 -32.14
N SER A 25 -26.51 -5.42 -32.47
CA SER A 25 -27.92 -5.36 -32.83
C SER A 25 -28.78 -4.81 -31.67
N TYR A 26 -28.54 -5.29 -30.45
CA TYR A 26 -29.23 -4.82 -29.25
C TYR A 26 -28.99 -3.32 -29.02
N LEU A 27 -27.73 -2.87 -29.09
CA LEU A 27 -27.39 -1.45 -28.95
C LEU A 27 -28.08 -0.56 -30.00
N ALA A 28 -28.18 -1.02 -31.25
CA ALA A 28 -28.88 -0.29 -32.31
C ALA A 28 -30.39 -0.14 -32.01
N ILE A 29 -31.01 -1.18 -31.44
CA ILE A 29 -32.42 -1.14 -31.00
C ILE A 29 -32.60 -0.17 -29.83
N CYS A 30 -31.74 -0.24 -28.80
CA CYS A 30 -31.78 0.69 -27.67
C CYS A 30 -31.67 2.15 -28.13
N ASN A 31 -30.72 2.45 -29.02
CA ASN A 31 -30.58 3.80 -29.58
C ASN A 31 -31.83 4.25 -30.36
N SER A 32 -32.45 3.32 -31.09
CA SER A 32 -33.70 3.60 -31.83
C SER A 32 -34.87 3.88 -30.88
N LEU A 33 -34.97 3.12 -29.77
CA LEU A 33 -35.96 3.34 -28.70
C LEU A 33 -35.74 4.69 -28.02
N THR A 34 -34.51 5.01 -27.62
CA THR A 34 -34.17 6.31 -27.04
C THR A 34 -34.54 7.45 -27.98
N ALA A 35 -34.19 7.34 -29.26
CA ALA A 35 -34.53 8.34 -30.26
C ALA A 35 -36.05 8.52 -30.42
N ALA A 36 -36.83 7.44 -30.31
CA ALA A 36 -38.30 7.52 -30.33
C ALA A 36 -38.86 8.23 -29.09
N CYS A 37 -38.32 7.96 -27.90
CA CYS A 37 -38.74 8.59 -26.64
C CYS A 37 -38.37 10.08 -26.54
N THR A 38 -37.28 10.51 -27.17
CA THR A 38 -36.83 11.93 -27.14
C THR A 38 -37.55 12.84 -28.13
N ARG A 39 -38.33 12.30 -29.08
CA ARG A 39 -39.06 13.14 -30.04
C ARG A 39 -40.20 13.86 -29.33
N PRO A 40 -40.38 15.18 -29.55
CA PRO A 40 -41.50 15.92 -28.98
C PRO A 40 -42.81 15.32 -29.51
N ALA A 41 -43.60 14.75 -28.60
CA ALA A 41 -44.85 14.09 -28.93
C ALA A 41 -45.87 15.12 -29.47
N ARG A 42 -46.44 14.87 -30.66
CA ARG A 42 -47.53 15.69 -31.21
C ARG A 42 -48.89 15.39 -30.53
N THR A 43 -48.98 14.29 -29.79
CA THR A 43 -50.19 13.81 -29.11
C THR A 43 -49.80 13.18 -27.77
N LEU A 44 -50.55 13.45 -26.70
CA LEU A 44 -50.37 12.84 -25.39
C LEU A 44 -50.61 11.32 -25.47
N PRO A 45 -49.65 10.46 -25.07
CA PRO A 45 -49.87 9.02 -24.99
C PRO A 45 -50.96 8.69 -23.97
N GLU A 46 -51.75 7.63 -24.22
CA GLU A 46 -52.61 7.06 -23.19
C GLU A 46 -51.74 6.61 -22.01
N ARG A 47 -52.08 7.07 -20.81
CA ARG A 47 -51.31 6.84 -19.57
C ARG A 47 -50.97 5.36 -19.34
N ASN A 48 -51.91 4.48 -19.66
CA ASN A 48 -51.74 3.03 -19.45
C ASN A 48 -50.65 2.44 -20.35
N ALA A 49 -50.51 2.90 -21.60
CA ALA A 49 -49.49 2.41 -22.52
C ALA A 49 -48.06 2.79 -22.10
N ALA A 50 -47.91 3.94 -21.44
CA ALA A 50 -46.62 4.38 -20.89
C ALA A 50 -46.22 3.57 -19.65
N GLU A 51 -47.19 3.27 -18.76
CA GLU A 51 -46.96 2.44 -17.58
C GLU A 51 -46.60 0.99 -17.99
N ASP A 52 -47.29 0.41 -18.97
CA ASP A 52 -46.97 -0.93 -19.49
C ASP A 52 -45.56 -0.99 -20.12
N ALA A 53 -45.17 0.03 -20.89
CA ALA A 53 -43.84 0.11 -21.50
C ALA A 53 -42.73 0.21 -20.43
N LEU A 54 -42.96 0.94 -19.34
CA LEU A 54 -42.00 1.03 -18.23
C LEU A 54 -41.79 -0.32 -17.55
N VAL A 55 -42.87 -1.06 -17.28
CA VAL A 55 -42.79 -2.39 -16.67
C VAL A 55 -41.98 -3.35 -17.56
N VAL A 56 -42.20 -3.31 -18.87
CA VAL A 56 -41.42 -4.12 -19.82
C VAL A 56 -39.94 -3.73 -19.78
N VAL A 57 -39.62 -2.43 -19.85
CA VAL A 57 -38.23 -1.95 -19.79
C VAL A 57 -37.55 -2.37 -18.48
N ASP A 58 -38.20 -2.22 -17.34
CA ASP A 58 -37.64 -2.63 -16.04
C ASP A 58 -37.38 -4.14 -15.96
N SER A 59 -38.29 -4.95 -16.53
CA SER A 59 -38.11 -6.40 -16.59
C SER A 59 -36.92 -6.80 -17.47
N GLU A 60 -36.73 -6.15 -18.61
CA GLU A 60 -35.61 -6.37 -19.53
C GLU A 60 -34.28 -5.90 -18.91
N LEU A 61 -34.28 -4.80 -18.16
CA LEU A 61 -33.10 -4.36 -17.40
C LEU A 61 -32.69 -5.39 -16.34
N GLY A 62 -33.65 -6.06 -15.70
CA GLY A 62 -33.40 -7.17 -14.78
C GLY A 62 -32.73 -8.36 -15.49
N THR A 63 -33.27 -8.77 -16.64
CA THR A 63 -32.70 -9.85 -17.46
C THR A 63 -31.28 -9.52 -17.92
N LEU A 64 -31.05 -8.31 -18.44
CA LEU A 64 -29.72 -7.87 -18.88
C LEU A 64 -28.69 -7.89 -17.75
N SER A 65 -29.09 -7.50 -16.53
CA SER A 65 -28.22 -7.59 -15.35
C SER A 65 -27.78 -9.03 -15.06
N SER A 66 -28.70 -9.99 -15.15
CA SER A 66 -28.41 -11.43 -14.99
C SER A 66 -27.47 -11.97 -16.08
N GLU A 67 -27.65 -11.55 -17.33
CA GLU A 67 -26.79 -11.92 -18.45
C GLU A 67 -25.36 -11.35 -18.28
N ILE A 68 -25.24 -10.09 -17.86
CA ILE A 68 -23.95 -9.46 -17.55
C ILE A 68 -23.22 -10.25 -16.46
N GLN A 69 -23.92 -10.69 -15.41
CA GLN A 69 -23.33 -11.54 -14.37
C GLN A 69 -22.85 -12.88 -14.93
N SER A 70 -23.61 -13.51 -15.82
CA SER A 70 -23.24 -14.77 -16.47
C SER A 70 -22.02 -14.62 -17.39
N LEU A 71 -21.92 -13.51 -18.13
CA LEU A 71 -20.75 -13.17 -18.93
C LEU A 71 -19.52 -12.92 -18.03
N HIS A 72 -19.70 -12.25 -16.90
CA HIS A 72 -18.63 -12.04 -15.94
C HIS A 72 -18.14 -13.37 -15.33
N ALA A 73 -19.06 -14.27 -14.97
CA ALA A 73 -18.71 -15.62 -14.50
C ALA A 73 -17.95 -16.44 -15.57
N SER A 74 -18.35 -16.33 -16.84
CA SER A 74 -17.66 -16.95 -17.97
C SER A 74 -16.26 -16.39 -18.16
N HIS A 75 -16.10 -15.07 -18.04
CA HIS A 75 -14.81 -14.39 -18.09
C HIS A 75 -13.88 -14.87 -16.96
N LEU A 76 -14.37 -14.92 -15.71
CA LEU A 76 -13.61 -15.44 -14.57
C LEU A 76 -13.19 -16.90 -14.78
N SER A 77 -14.06 -17.73 -15.35
CA SER A 77 -13.76 -19.12 -15.68
C SER A 77 -12.64 -19.25 -16.73
N MET A 78 -12.63 -18.38 -17.74
CA MET A 78 -11.56 -18.32 -18.74
C MET A 78 -10.23 -17.84 -18.14
N CYS A 79 -10.25 -16.83 -17.27
CA CYS A 79 -9.08 -16.41 -16.52
C CYS A 79 -8.53 -17.56 -15.67
N ALA A 80 -9.40 -18.27 -14.94
CA ALA A 80 -9.01 -19.43 -14.14
C ALA A 80 -8.42 -20.56 -15.01
N LEU A 81 -9.00 -20.85 -16.18
CA LEU A 81 -8.45 -21.83 -17.12
C LEU A 81 -7.05 -21.43 -17.59
N ARG A 82 -6.87 -20.15 -17.99
CA ARG A 82 -5.59 -19.61 -18.43
C ARG A 82 -4.53 -19.76 -17.35
N ASN A 83 -4.88 -19.42 -16.12
CA ASN A 83 -3.94 -19.44 -15.01
C ASN A 83 -3.69 -20.88 -14.47
N ARG A 84 -4.67 -21.77 -14.47
CA ARG A 84 -4.46 -23.17 -14.03
C ARG A 84 -3.72 -24.02 -15.06
N SER A 85 -3.76 -23.63 -16.33
CA SER A 85 -3.09 -24.37 -17.38
C SER A 85 -1.59 -24.09 -17.35
N GLY A 86 -0.81 -25.01 -16.78
CA GLY A 86 0.66 -24.97 -16.81
C GLY A 86 1.25 -24.96 -18.24
N ARG A 87 0.44 -25.29 -19.25
CA ARG A 87 0.80 -25.15 -20.68
C ARG A 87 0.64 -23.73 -21.21
N LEU A 88 -0.33 -22.97 -20.70
CA LEU A 88 -0.63 -21.60 -21.14
C LEU A 88 0.11 -20.57 -20.29
N THR A 89 0.32 -20.84 -19.00
CA THR A 89 1.01 -19.95 -18.07
C THR A 89 2.15 -20.70 -17.38
N ARG A 90 3.34 -20.66 -17.99
CA ARG A 90 4.54 -21.32 -17.46
C ARG A 90 4.92 -20.83 -16.06
N ILE A 91 4.54 -19.61 -15.69
CA ILE A 91 4.91 -19.02 -14.41
C ILE A 91 4.22 -19.71 -13.23
N ASN A 92 3.10 -20.41 -13.44
CA ASN A 92 2.42 -21.18 -12.41
C ASN A 92 3.03 -22.58 -12.20
N VAL A 93 4.04 -22.94 -13.00
CA VAL A 93 4.87 -24.14 -12.78
C VAL A 93 6.00 -23.86 -11.78
N LEU A 94 6.25 -22.59 -11.45
CA LEU A 94 7.29 -22.24 -10.49
C LEU A 94 6.93 -22.77 -9.10
N PRO A 95 7.88 -23.43 -8.41
CA PRO A 95 7.72 -23.77 -7.00
C PRO A 95 7.39 -22.54 -6.14
N PRO A 96 6.65 -22.70 -5.05
CA PRO A 96 6.25 -21.57 -4.20
C PRO A 96 7.45 -20.81 -3.63
N GLU A 97 8.60 -21.47 -3.43
CA GLU A 97 9.84 -20.85 -2.96
C GLU A 97 10.41 -19.86 -3.98
N VAL A 98 10.35 -20.21 -5.26
CA VAL A 98 10.83 -19.34 -6.35
C VAL A 98 9.91 -18.13 -6.50
N LEU A 99 8.59 -18.34 -6.44
CA LEU A 99 7.62 -17.24 -6.46
C LEU A 99 7.78 -16.32 -5.26
N ARG A 100 7.93 -16.89 -4.05
CA ARG A 100 8.26 -16.12 -2.84
C ARG A 100 9.48 -15.23 -3.07
N GLN A 101 10.56 -15.77 -3.63
CA GLN A 101 11.78 -14.99 -3.87
C GLN A 101 11.55 -13.86 -4.88
N ILE A 102 10.80 -14.12 -5.95
CA ILE A 102 10.42 -13.08 -6.92
C ILE A 102 9.60 -11.98 -6.22
N PHE A 103 8.65 -12.35 -5.36
CA PHE A 103 7.82 -11.40 -4.64
C PHE A 103 8.66 -10.54 -3.70
N LEU A 104 9.59 -11.14 -2.94
CA LEU A 104 10.50 -10.44 -2.03
C LEU A 104 11.44 -9.48 -2.77
N LEU A 105 11.96 -9.88 -3.94
CA LEU A 105 12.78 -8.97 -4.76
C LEU A 105 11.97 -7.80 -5.31
N SER A 106 10.67 -8.02 -5.55
CA SER A 106 9.77 -6.99 -6.07
C SER A 106 9.33 -6.01 -4.97
N THR A 107 9.17 -6.45 -3.72
CA THR A 107 8.83 -5.55 -2.59
C THR A 107 9.94 -4.54 -2.32
N ILE A 108 11.21 -4.94 -2.39
CA ILE A 108 12.37 -4.05 -2.15
C ILE A 108 12.34 -2.83 -3.07
N GLN A 109 11.92 -2.99 -4.32
CA GLN A 109 11.81 -1.89 -5.28
C GLN A 109 10.58 -1.01 -5.04
N CYS A 110 9.52 -1.57 -4.46
CA CYS A 110 8.30 -0.86 -4.11
C CYS A 110 8.43 -0.02 -2.83
N VAL A 111 9.22 -0.41 -1.84
CA VAL A 111 9.41 0.40 -0.61
C VAL A 111 10.00 1.79 -0.91
N ARG A 112 10.82 1.90 -1.96
CA ARG A 112 11.43 3.17 -2.37
C ARG A 112 10.49 4.11 -3.14
N ASN A 113 9.32 3.63 -3.54
CA ASN A 113 8.34 4.38 -4.30
C ASN A 113 6.98 4.19 -3.65
N ILE A 114 6.27 5.25 -3.24
CA ILE A 114 4.92 5.26 -2.61
C ILE A 114 3.84 4.38 -3.34
N ARG A 115 4.19 3.83 -4.52
CA ARG A 115 3.49 2.78 -5.28
C ARG A 115 3.40 1.41 -4.61
N ALA A 116 3.93 1.17 -3.40
CA ALA A 116 3.73 -0.09 -2.66
C ALA A 116 2.24 -0.49 -2.53
N LYS A 117 1.33 0.49 -2.48
CA LYS A 117 -0.13 0.27 -2.57
C LYS A 117 -0.56 -0.60 -3.76
N GLY A 118 0.08 -0.43 -4.91
CA GLY A 118 -0.23 -1.19 -6.12
C GLY A 118 0.22 -2.63 -6.00
N PHE A 119 1.39 -2.87 -5.41
CA PHE A 119 2.05 -4.17 -5.43
C PHE A 119 1.21 -5.29 -4.78
N TYR A 120 0.75 -5.08 -3.55
CA TYR A 120 -0.04 -6.10 -2.83
C TYR A 120 -1.38 -6.39 -3.50
N ASN A 121 -2.01 -5.35 -4.05
CA ASN A 121 -3.25 -5.47 -4.81
C ASN A 121 -3.02 -6.23 -6.12
N THR A 122 -1.95 -5.89 -6.86
CA THR A 122 -1.57 -6.57 -8.10
C THR A 122 -1.25 -8.03 -7.85
N LEU A 123 -0.43 -8.35 -6.83
CA LEU A 123 -0.13 -9.73 -6.46
C LEU A 123 -1.39 -10.55 -6.17
N SER A 124 -2.35 -9.96 -5.45
CA SER A 124 -3.60 -10.61 -5.08
C SER A 124 -4.55 -10.82 -6.26
N GLN A 125 -4.31 -10.15 -7.40
CA GLN A 125 -5.16 -10.17 -8.60
C GLN A 125 -4.61 -11.02 -9.75
N VAL A 126 -3.36 -11.54 -9.67
CA VAL A 126 -2.77 -12.35 -10.75
C VAL A 126 -3.51 -13.68 -10.93
N ASP A 127 -3.50 -14.50 -9.88
CA ASP A 127 -4.21 -15.79 -9.82
C ASP A 127 -4.34 -16.28 -8.37
N MET A 128 -5.20 -17.28 -8.15
CA MET A 128 -5.37 -17.97 -6.86
C MET A 128 -4.05 -18.53 -6.33
N TYR A 129 -3.20 -19.12 -7.19
CA TYR A 129 -1.91 -19.69 -6.76
C TYR A 129 -0.96 -18.62 -6.20
N TRP A 130 -0.77 -17.52 -6.93
CA TRP A 130 0.07 -16.41 -6.50
C TRP A 130 -0.42 -15.77 -5.21
N ARG A 131 -1.74 -15.59 -5.11
CA ARG A 131 -2.37 -15.08 -3.90
C ARG A 131 -2.12 -16.00 -2.71
N GLN A 132 -2.22 -17.31 -2.88
CA GLN A 132 -1.96 -18.28 -1.82
C GLN A 132 -0.49 -18.23 -1.37
N VAL A 133 0.46 -18.20 -2.32
CA VAL A 133 1.88 -18.07 -2.00
C VAL A 133 2.16 -16.77 -1.24
N ALA A 134 1.60 -15.64 -1.71
CA ALA A 134 1.78 -14.35 -1.06
C ALA A 134 1.19 -14.33 0.37
N LEU A 135 -0.01 -14.86 0.57
CA LEU A 135 -0.66 -14.94 1.89
C LEU A 135 0.08 -15.87 2.86
N ASN A 136 0.78 -16.88 2.35
CA ASN A 136 1.58 -17.81 3.14
C ASN A 136 3.05 -17.37 3.32
N THR A 137 3.39 -16.15 2.89
CA THR A 137 4.74 -15.58 3.03
C THR A 137 4.69 -14.32 3.90
N PRO A 138 4.73 -14.44 5.24
CA PRO A 138 4.65 -13.31 6.18
C PRO A 138 5.67 -12.20 5.90
N GLU A 139 6.85 -12.56 5.41
CA GLU A 139 7.97 -11.66 5.16
C GLU A 139 7.63 -10.57 4.12
N LEU A 140 6.71 -10.86 3.19
CA LEU A 140 6.22 -9.89 2.21
C LEU A 140 5.45 -8.73 2.85
N TRP A 141 4.91 -8.94 4.05
CA TRP A 141 4.01 -8.01 4.73
C TRP A 141 4.71 -7.26 5.86
N THR A 142 6.04 -7.30 5.90
CA THR A 142 6.86 -6.69 6.95
C THR A 142 7.13 -5.21 6.71
N HIS A 143 6.95 -4.69 5.50
CA HIS A 143 7.08 -3.26 5.21
C HIS A 143 5.73 -2.56 5.22
N VAL A 144 5.60 -1.59 6.13
CA VAL A 144 4.36 -0.87 6.38
C VAL A 144 4.62 0.62 6.22
N ASP A 145 3.94 1.21 5.25
CA ASP A 145 3.99 2.65 5.00
C ASP A 145 2.74 3.29 5.63
N VAL A 146 2.93 4.35 6.41
CA VAL A 146 1.84 5.11 7.04
C VAL A 146 2.06 6.60 6.84
N SER A 147 0.97 7.34 6.76
CA SER A 147 1.00 8.78 6.53
C SER A 147 -0.13 9.43 7.34
N PRO A 148 0.19 10.42 8.20
CA PRO A 148 -0.82 11.16 8.95
C PRO A 148 -1.75 11.97 8.02
N ALA A 149 -1.19 12.51 6.93
CA ALA A 149 -1.83 13.48 6.05
C ALA A 149 -2.77 12.86 5.00
N THR A 150 -2.72 11.53 4.79
CA THR A 150 -3.67 10.81 3.94
C THR A 150 -4.55 9.85 4.76
N PRO A 151 -5.37 10.34 5.70
CA PRO A 151 -6.22 9.49 6.54
C PRO A 151 -7.46 9.03 5.79
N THR A 152 -7.37 8.74 4.49
CA THR A 152 -8.42 7.95 3.84
C THR A 152 -8.49 6.64 4.59
N ARG A 153 -9.65 6.32 5.19
CA ARG A 153 -9.90 5.09 5.95
C ARG A 153 -9.30 3.86 5.28
N SER A 154 -9.37 3.79 3.95
CA SER A 154 -8.78 2.73 3.12
C SER A 154 -7.28 2.49 3.33
N PHE A 155 -6.49 3.51 3.71
CA PHE A 155 -5.04 3.37 3.87
C PHE A 155 -4.64 2.72 5.20
N TYR A 156 -5.24 3.16 6.30
CA TYR A 156 -5.03 2.52 7.60
C TYR A 156 -5.60 1.11 7.63
N GLU A 157 -6.72 0.86 6.95
CA GLU A 157 -7.25 -0.51 6.81
C GLU A 157 -6.31 -1.41 6.01
N LEU A 158 -5.74 -0.94 4.89
CA LEU A 158 -4.73 -1.71 4.16
C LEU A 158 -3.49 -1.97 5.03
N SER A 159 -3.00 -0.96 5.73
CA SER A 159 -1.84 -1.07 6.62
C SER A 159 -2.10 -2.07 7.75
N ARG A 160 -3.32 -2.10 8.29
CA ARG A 160 -3.76 -3.10 9.28
C ARG A 160 -3.73 -4.51 8.70
N VAL A 161 -4.26 -4.71 7.50
CA VAL A 161 -4.22 -6.01 6.82
C VAL A 161 -2.78 -6.48 6.57
N VAL A 162 -1.87 -5.57 6.20
CA VAL A 162 -0.44 -5.87 6.05
C VAL A 162 0.18 -6.30 7.39
N LEU A 163 -0.10 -5.57 8.47
CA LEU A 163 0.39 -5.89 9.82
C LEU A 163 -0.14 -7.21 10.38
N GLU A 164 -1.41 -7.54 10.10
CA GLU A 164 -2.00 -8.82 10.46
C GLU A 164 -1.33 -9.97 9.69
N ARG A 165 -1.05 -9.75 8.40
CA ARG A 165 -0.42 -10.76 7.53
C ARG A 165 1.06 -10.99 7.81
N SER A 166 1.76 -10.03 8.40
CA SER A 166 3.12 -10.25 8.90
C SER A 166 3.18 -11.14 10.14
N ARG A 167 2.04 -11.47 10.76
CA ARG A 167 1.95 -12.38 11.91
C ARG A 167 2.82 -11.95 13.08
N GLU A 168 3.88 -12.69 13.40
CA GLU A 168 4.82 -12.40 14.48
C GLU A 168 6.14 -11.81 13.97
N GLU A 169 6.28 -11.62 12.65
CA GLU A 169 7.49 -11.06 12.06
C GLU A 169 7.71 -9.61 12.53
N MET A 170 8.99 -9.24 12.60
CA MET A 170 9.39 -7.87 12.85
C MET A 170 9.07 -6.99 11.64
N VAL A 171 8.66 -5.76 11.91
CA VAL A 171 8.11 -4.83 10.91
C VAL A 171 9.09 -3.68 10.69
N HIS A 172 9.23 -3.29 9.43
CA HIS A 172 9.85 -2.08 8.96
C HIS A 172 8.75 -1.04 8.73
N LEU A 173 8.72 -0.02 9.58
CA LEU A 173 7.71 1.03 9.55
C LEU A 173 8.29 2.27 8.87
N HIS A 174 7.66 2.74 7.80
CA HIS A 174 7.93 4.04 7.19
C HIS A 174 6.77 4.98 7.48
N VAL A 175 7.06 6.07 8.19
CA VAL A 175 6.09 7.13 8.47
C VAL A 175 6.45 8.32 7.59
N TYR A 176 5.58 8.64 6.65
CA TYR A 176 5.79 9.70 5.67
C TYR A 176 4.75 10.82 5.80
N GLU A 177 5.21 12.04 6.03
CA GLU A 177 4.38 13.25 6.04
C GLU A 177 4.64 14.10 4.79
N PRO A 178 3.77 13.98 3.76
CA PRO A 178 3.88 14.82 2.58
C PRO A 178 3.61 16.28 2.90
N ARG A 179 4.15 17.18 2.07
CA ARG A 179 3.83 18.60 2.16
C ARG A 179 2.34 18.81 1.92
N LYS A 180 1.63 19.35 2.92
CA LYS A 180 0.19 19.62 2.79
C LYS A 180 -0.06 20.63 1.67
N SER A 181 -0.92 20.29 0.72
CA SER A 181 -1.58 21.30 -0.11
C SER A 181 -2.44 22.17 0.80
N SER A 182 -2.36 23.49 0.66
CA SER A 182 -2.86 24.52 1.59
C SER A 182 -4.37 24.54 1.91
N PHE A 183 -5.11 23.45 1.69
CA PHE A 183 -6.56 23.40 1.77
C PHE A 183 -7.07 22.34 2.77
N GLY A 184 -7.68 22.81 3.85
CA GLY A 184 -8.82 22.15 4.53
C GLY A 184 -8.61 20.79 5.21
N GLY A 185 -7.38 20.31 5.39
CA GLY A 185 -7.11 19.03 6.07
C GLY A 185 -7.39 19.08 7.59
N PRO A 186 -7.48 17.91 8.25
CA PRO A 186 -7.56 17.83 9.71
C PRO A 186 -6.40 18.56 10.39
N THR A 187 -6.62 19.02 11.62
CA THR A 187 -5.54 19.64 12.40
C THR A 187 -4.43 18.62 12.65
N PRO A 188 -3.15 19.04 12.73
CA PRO A 188 -2.01 18.14 12.97
C PRO A 188 -2.20 17.23 14.19
N ASP A 189 -2.87 17.71 15.24
CA ASP A 189 -3.12 16.94 16.46
C ASP A 189 -4.02 15.72 16.24
N VAL A 190 -5.05 15.86 15.41
CA VAL A 190 -5.99 14.77 15.11
C VAL A 190 -5.27 13.67 14.31
N GLU A 191 -4.53 14.06 13.27
CA GLU A 191 -3.78 13.11 12.43
C GLU A 191 -2.76 12.31 13.24
N ILE A 192 -2.02 13.00 14.12
CA ILE A 192 -1.03 12.36 14.99
C ILE A 192 -1.68 11.49 16.06
N HIS A 193 -2.83 11.89 16.60
CA HIS A 193 -3.57 11.03 17.52
C HIS A 193 -4.04 9.75 16.84
N THR A 194 -4.57 9.85 15.61
CA THR A 194 -4.94 8.67 14.82
C THR A 194 -3.73 7.77 14.56
N LEU A 195 -2.59 8.34 14.16
CA LEU A 195 -1.36 7.59 13.97
C LEU A 195 -0.92 6.87 15.25
N LYS A 196 -0.93 7.55 16.40
CA LYS A 196 -0.57 6.93 17.69
C LYS A 196 -1.48 5.76 18.03
N THR A 197 -2.80 5.97 17.96
CA THR A 197 -3.79 4.93 18.21
C THR A 197 -3.62 3.76 17.25
N PHE A 198 -3.25 4.02 16.00
CA PHE A 198 -2.92 2.99 15.03
C PHE A 198 -1.65 2.23 15.44
N LEU A 199 -0.55 2.90 15.77
CA LEU A 199 0.78 2.29 16.02
C LEU A 199 0.86 1.47 17.31
N VAL A 200 0.13 1.86 18.35
CA VAL A 200 0.21 1.26 19.71
C VAL A 200 0.18 -0.28 19.71
N PRO A 201 -0.72 -0.98 18.99
CA PRO A 201 -0.85 -2.44 19.09
C PRO A 201 0.33 -3.23 18.53
N PHE A 202 1.19 -2.62 17.72
CA PHE A 202 2.29 -3.34 17.04
C PHE A 202 3.63 -2.63 17.16
N ILE A 203 3.73 -1.54 17.91
CA ILE A 203 4.98 -0.79 18.09
C ILE A 203 6.11 -1.66 18.66
N THR A 204 5.78 -2.70 19.43
CA THR A 204 6.73 -3.67 19.98
C THR A 204 7.35 -4.60 18.93
N ARG A 205 6.70 -4.73 17.76
CA ARG A 205 7.19 -5.52 16.62
C ARG A 205 8.01 -4.69 15.63
N VAL A 206 8.20 -3.39 15.86
CA VAL A 206 8.94 -2.53 14.93
C VAL A 206 10.44 -2.73 15.14
N ALA A 207 11.12 -3.29 14.14
CA ALA A 207 12.58 -3.44 14.13
C ALA A 207 13.29 -2.27 13.43
N SER A 208 12.63 -1.66 12.45
CA SER A 208 13.17 -0.54 11.68
C SER A 208 12.13 0.56 11.59
N LEU A 209 12.55 1.78 11.86
CA LEU A 209 11.70 2.97 11.78
C LEU A 209 12.32 3.99 10.84
N ASN A 210 11.63 4.31 9.75
CA ASN A 210 11.97 5.40 8.87
C ASN A 210 10.95 6.53 9.03
N LEU A 211 11.41 7.71 9.40
CA LEU A 211 10.59 8.91 9.54
C LEU A 211 11.00 9.91 8.47
N GLU A 212 10.07 10.27 7.62
CA GLU A 212 10.31 11.23 6.54
C GLU A 212 9.21 12.27 6.55
N THR A 213 9.59 13.55 6.55
CA THR A 213 8.64 14.65 6.41
C THR A 213 9.16 15.62 5.37
N GLU A 214 8.24 16.14 4.56
CA GLU A 214 8.50 17.23 3.63
C GLU A 214 8.08 18.58 4.23
N THR A 215 7.57 18.57 5.46
CA THR A 215 7.15 19.79 6.16
C THR A 215 8.27 20.28 7.07
N SER A 216 8.33 21.58 7.27
CA SER A 216 9.25 22.19 8.23
C SER A 216 8.93 21.85 9.70
N SER A 217 7.87 21.07 9.95
CA SER A 217 7.40 20.69 11.27
C SER A 217 8.11 19.44 11.75
N THR A 218 8.69 19.48 12.95
CA THR A 218 9.22 18.29 13.62
C THR A 218 8.17 17.56 14.45
N TYR A 219 6.90 18.02 14.40
CA TYR A 219 5.86 17.53 15.29
C TYR A 219 5.58 16.02 15.13
N LEU A 220 5.58 15.53 13.88
CA LEU A 220 5.46 14.10 13.59
C LEU A 220 6.60 13.32 14.24
N VAL A 221 7.84 13.72 13.95
CA VAL A 221 9.05 13.05 14.42
C VAL A 221 9.06 12.98 15.95
N HIS A 222 8.88 14.10 16.64
CA HIS A 222 8.83 14.11 18.10
C HIS A 222 7.65 13.28 18.65
N SER A 223 6.50 13.31 17.99
CA SER A 223 5.34 12.54 18.43
C SER A 223 5.54 11.03 18.33
N VAL A 224 6.16 10.55 17.25
CA VAL A 224 6.49 9.13 17.08
C VAL A 224 7.62 8.72 18.02
N MET A 225 8.67 9.53 18.16
CA MET A 225 9.76 9.26 19.11
C MET A 225 9.26 9.21 20.56
N ARG A 226 8.35 10.11 20.94
CA ARG A 226 7.76 10.10 22.28
C ARG A 226 6.88 8.89 22.52
N LEU A 227 6.16 8.41 21.49
CA LEU A 227 5.40 7.16 21.57
C LEU A 227 6.35 5.97 21.80
N TRP A 228 7.42 5.91 21.02
CA TRP A 228 8.45 4.88 21.11
C TRP A 228 9.10 4.84 22.50
N GLY A 229 9.53 5.99 23.02
CA GLY A 229 10.13 6.09 24.36
C GLY A 229 9.19 5.69 25.51
N LYS A 230 7.87 5.73 25.30
CA LYS A 230 6.88 5.34 26.31
C LYS A 230 6.57 3.84 26.32
N ILE A 231 6.44 3.23 25.14
CA ILE A 231 5.88 1.87 25.02
C ILE A 231 6.98 0.80 25.04
N GLY A 232 8.21 1.17 24.71
CA GLY A 232 9.35 0.28 24.89
C GLY A 232 10.35 0.42 23.74
N THR A 233 11.59 0.71 24.11
CA THR A 233 12.74 0.88 23.20
C THR A 233 13.33 -0.44 22.72
N ALA A 234 12.79 -1.57 23.15
CA ALA A 234 13.51 -2.83 23.22
C ALA A 234 13.83 -3.50 21.88
N MET A 235 13.34 -3.01 20.72
CA MET A 235 13.47 -3.76 19.47
C MET A 235 13.90 -2.97 18.24
N ILE A 236 13.89 -1.63 18.26
CA ILE A 236 14.31 -0.86 17.07
C ILE A 236 15.83 -0.97 16.94
N ARG A 237 16.27 -1.53 15.82
CA ARG A 237 17.68 -1.69 15.43
C ARG A 237 18.09 -0.64 14.42
N ASP A 238 17.16 -0.24 13.56
CA ASP A 238 17.42 0.69 12.48
C ASP A 238 16.52 1.91 12.60
N LEU A 239 17.11 3.09 12.69
CA LEU A 239 16.41 4.36 12.72
C LEU A 239 16.90 5.25 11.58
N SER A 240 15.97 5.67 10.74
CA SER A 240 16.20 6.67 9.71
C SER A 240 15.28 7.88 9.96
N VAL A 241 15.83 9.09 9.97
CA VAL A 241 15.04 10.32 10.09
C VAL A 241 15.50 11.34 9.04
N SER A 242 14.59 11.78 8.19
CA SER A 242 14.84 12.74 7.12
C SER A 242 13.88 13.92 7.22
N LEU A 243 14.44 15.11 7.41
CA LEU A 243 13.73 16.39 7.42
C LEU A 243 14.05 17.19 6.13
N PRO A 244 13.20 18.15 5.72
CA PRO A 244 13.48 18.95 4.53
C PRO A 244 14.69 19.88 4.76
N THR A 245 15.37 20.26 3.68
CA THR A 245 16.41 21.29 3.72
C THR A 245 15.75 22.66 3.49
N ASP A 246 15.40 23.35 4.57
CA ASP A 246 14.76 24.67 4.52
C ASP A 246 15.54 25.75 5.28
N GLY A 247 16.76 25.43 5.70
CA GLY A 247 17.63 26.33 6.46
C GLY A 247 17.37 26.35 7.96
N HIS A 248 16.40 25.58 8.47
CA HIS A 248 16.19 25.42 9.90
C HIS A 248 17.10 24.34 10.49
N SER A 249 17.58 24.59 11.71
CA SER A 249 18.30 23.60 12.50
C SER A 249 17.30 22.81 13.33
N TYR A 250 17.15 21.53 13.02
CA TYR A 250 16.31 20.62 13.77
C TYR A 250 17.12 19.85 14.81
N TYR A 251 16.48 19.54 15.93
CA TYR A 251 17.09 18.74 16.99
C TYR A 251 16.24 17.52 17.27
N LEU A 252 16.88 16.36 17.37
CA LEU A 252 16.25 15.09 17.68
C LEU A 252 16.85 14.50 18.95
N ASP A 253 15.99 14.28 19.93
CA ASP A 253 16.31 13.52 21.13
C ASP A 253 15.87 12.06 20.93
N ILE A 254 16.83 11.14 20.95
CA ILE A 254 16.56 9.71 20.80
C ILE A 254 16.25 9.17 22.20
N PRO A 255 15.04 8.62 22.42
CA PRO A 255 14.67 8.06 23.72
C PRO A 255 15.65 6.98 24.16
N SER A 256 16.37 7.23 25.25
CA SER A 256 17.08 6.18 25.97
C SER A 256 16.05 5.41 26.79
N GLY A 257 15.94 4.10 26.57
CA GLY A 257 14.98 3.25 27.29
C GLY A 257 15.15 3.43 28.79
N ARG A 258 14.09 3.86 29.50
CA ARG A 258 14.12 3.93 30.97
C ARG A 258 14.13 2.51 31.52
N SER A 259 15.31 1.89 31.57
CA SER A 259 15.52 0.67 32.35
C SER A 259 15.51 1.05 33.82
N THR A 260 14.58 0.49 34.58
CA THR A 260 14.56 0.61 36.05
C THR A 260 15.78 -0.03 36.72
N GLN A 261 16.66 -0.70 35.95
CA GLN A 261 17.86 -1.38 36.42
C GLN A 261 19.19 -0.79 35.86
N GLY A 262 19.18 0.39 35.24
CA GLY A 262 20.42 1.08 34.85
C GLY A 262 21.23 0.43 33.72
N VAL A 263 20.71 -0.61 33.06
CA VAL A 263 21.29 -1.17 31.84
C VAL A 263 20.58 -0.54 30.64
N SER A 264 21.32 0.18 29.80
CA SER A 264 20.78 0.80 28.60
C SER A 264 20.24 -0.28 27.66
N SER A 265 18.92 -0.28 27.45
CA SER A 265 18.20 -1.31 26.68
C SER A 265 18.01 -0.93 25.21
N THR A 266 18.85 -0.04 24.70
CA THR A 266 18.77 0.44 23.32
C THR A 266 19.49 -0.54 22.39
N HIS A 267 18.73 -1.17 21.51
CA HIS A 267 19.24 -2.11 20.50
C HIS A 267 19.58 -1.43 19.17
N LEU A 268 19.66 -0.10 19.17
CA LEU A 268 19.91 0.69 17.99
C LEU A 268 21.32 0.43 17.47
N ARG A 269 21.42 -0.05 16.24
CA ARG A 269 22.66 -0.38 15.53
C ARG A 269 22.89 0.53 14.33
N THR A 270 21.82 0.98 13.70
CA THR A 270 21.89 1.81 12.50
C THR A 270 21.16 3.12 12.75
N LEU A 271 21.84 4.24 12.51
CA LEU A 271 21.27 5.57 12.61
C LEU A 271 21.56 6.39 11.36
N HIS A 272 20.53 6.66 10.57
CA HIS A 272 20.63 7.49 9.37
C HIS A 272 19.84 8.77 9.60
N VAL A 273 20.52 9.91 9.54
CA VAL A 273 19.91 11.19 9.88
C VAL A 273 20.22 12.21 8.80
N LYS A 274 19.18 12.90 8.33
CA LYS A 274 19.28 13.91 7.29
C LYS A 274 18.66 15.23 7.73
N ASN A 275 19.45 16.30 7.67
CA ASN A 275 19.11 17.66 8.11
C ASN A 275 18.72 17.76 9.59
N ILE A 276 19.34 16.99 10.50
CA ILE A 276 19.01 17.04 11.94
C ILE A 276 20.28 16.99 12.78
N SER A 277 20.27 17.74 13.88
CA SER A 277 21.25 17.68 14.96
C SER A 277 20.80 16.66 16.01
N LEU A 278 21.74 15.88 16.54
CA LEU A 278 21.47 14.83 17.50
C LEU A 278 22.03 15.17 18.87
N ASN A 279 21.40 14.60 19.91
CA ASN A 279 22.00 14.50 21.22
C ASN A 279 22.99 13.33 21.27
N TRP A 280 24.28 13.60 21.04
CA TRP A 280 25.31 12.56 21.05
C TRP A 280 25.56 11.95 22.42
N ASP A 281 25.20 12.66 23.49
CA ASP A 281 25.32 12.16 24.86
C ASP A 281 24.21 11.15 25.23
N SER A 282 23.25 10.88 24.32
CA SER A 282 22.22 9.88 24.52
C SER A 282 22.82 8.47 24.54
N GLU A 283 22.46 7.67 25.54
CA GLU A 283 22.89 6.26 25.62
C GLU A 283 22.41 5.43 24.43
N ALA A 284 21.36 5.88 23.74
CA ALA A 284 20.86 5.27 22.52
C ALA A 284 21.89 5.20 21.39
N CYS A 285 22.94 6.03 21.43
CA CYS A 285 23.98 6.09 20.41
C CYS A 285 25.19 5.18 20.72
N GLN A 286 25.26 4.57 21.90
CA GLN A 286 26.47 3.84 22.35
C GLN A 286 26.75 2.54 21.56
N ASN A 287 25.72 1.93 20.98
CA ASN A 287 25.80 0.64 20.29
C ASN A 287 25.70 0.75 18.75
N LEU A 288 25.90 1.96 18.20
CA LEU A 288 25.82 2.19 16.76
C LEU A 288 26.98 1.51 16.02
N VAL A 289 26.62 0.81 14.93
CA VAL A 289 27.53 0.12 14.00
C VAL A 289 27.55 0.83 12.65
N ASP A 290 26.43 1.43 12.23
CA ASP A 290 26.34 2.26 11.02
C ASP A 290 25.73 3.61 11.38
N LEU A 291 26.46 4.69 11.11
CA LEU A 291 26.02 6.06 11.32
C LEU A 291 26.16 6.83 10.01
N ARG A 292 25.05 7.39 9.52
CA ARG A 292 25.05 8.22 8.31
C ARG A 292 24.43 9.57 8.58
N LEU A 293 25.24 10.61 8.44
CA LEU A 293 24.82 11.99 8.62
C LEU A 293 24.79 12.68 7.25
N HIS A 294 23.63 13.20 6.87
CA HIS A 294 23.43 13.98 5.65
C HIS A 294 23.00 15.38 6.04
N GLY A 295 23.93 16.32 6.09
CA GLY A 295 23.64 17.72 6.42
C GLY A 295 23.64 18.63 5.19
N PRO A 296 23.01 19.82 5.27
CA PRO A 296 23.52 20.94 4.49
C PRO A 296 24.96 21.19 4.97
N GLY A 297 25.88 21.56 4.05
CA GLY A 297 27.34 21.52 4.24
C GLY A 297 27.95 22.24 5.44
N ASP A 298 27.16 22.78 6.35
CA ASP A 298 27.54 23.52 7.56
C ASP A 298 27.51 22.68 8.86
N LEU A 299 27.01 21.44 8.84
CA LEU A 299 27.09 20.56 10.02
C LEU A 299 28.53 20.08 10.30
N ALA A 300 29.41 20.09 9.29
CA ALA A 300 30.82 19.74 9.43
C ALA A 300 31.62 20.77 10.26
N SER A 301 31.18 22.03 10.31
CA SER A 301 31.87 23.11 11.05
C SER A 301 31.58 23.10 12.56
N ARG A 302 30.56 22.35 13.00
CA ARG A 302 30.14 22.21 14.42
C ARG A 302 30.36 20.80 14.99
N MET A 303 31.08 19.93 14.27
CA MET A 303 31.43 18.61 14.81
C MET A 303 32.47 18.76 15.94
N ASP A 304 32.07 18.39 17.15
CA ASP A 304 32.97 18.29 18.31
C ASP A 304 34.11 17.30 18.06
N LEU A 305 35.29 17.54 18.64
CA LEU A 305 36.51 16.70 18.49
C LEU A 305 36.30 15.21 18.83
N LYS A 306 35.28 14.87 19.63
CA LYS A 306 34.89 13.47 19.90
C LYS A 306 34.32 12.75 18.67
N MET A 307 33.71 13.47 17.72
CA MET A 307 33.09 12.90 16.51
C MET A 307 34.13 12.45 15.48
N LEU A 308 35.23 13.20 15.32
CA LEU A 308 36.35 12.82 14.44
C LEU A 308 36.98 11.49 14.86
N ALA A 309 36.99 11.18 16.17
CA ALA A 309 37.54 9.93 16.68
C ALA A 309 36.67 8.70 16.34
N MET A 310 35.34 8.84 16.27
CA MET A 310 34.45 7.71 15.89
C MET A 310 34.37 7.50 14.37
N THR A 311 34.54 8.55 13.55
CA THR A 311 34.54 8.40 12.08
C THR A 311 35.85 7.82 11.52
N VAL A 312 36.95 7.88 12.28
CA VAL A 312 38.29 7.42 11.85
C VAL A 312 38.63 6.00 12.33
N LEU A 313 37.81 5.39 13.20
CA LEU A 313 38.03 4.05 13.76
C LEU A 313 37.22 2.92 13.08
N LEU A 314 36.61 3.19 11.91
CA LEU A 314 36.02 2.20 11.00
C LEU A 314 36.65 2.34 9.61
#